data_AF-W7TZT7-F1
#
_entry.id   AF-W7TZT7-F1
#
_cell.length_a   1.000
_cell.length_b   1.000
_cell.length_c   1.000
_cell.angle_alpha   90.00
_cell.angle_beta   90.00
_cell.angle_gamma   90.00
#
_symmetry.space_group_name_H-M   'P 1'
#
loop_
_entity.id
_entity.type
_entity.pdbx_description
1 polymer ?
#
loop_
_entity_poly.entity_id
_entity_poly.type
_entity_poly.pdbx_seq_one_letter_code
_entity_poly.pdbx_strand_id
1 'polypeptide(L)'
;SPPPPPPFLLPCPPRAGIVFIDEIDKLCGSSSDHPSTSVTTGGSSSSNKGEGVQRELLTLVEGCAVPTRYGSIRTDFILFIASGAFHNKSPSDLLPELQGRFPVRVTLQPLKKEDLIQILSTKKFNLLVQTVQLLATEGVEVEFTDCGVEAMAAFAQLINRTQQDVGARRLNTVMHRVLEDLSYAAPRRRGQKVVVDATFVENRLKEFDLTKQDNLSRYIL
;
A
#
# COMPACT_ATOMS: atom_id res chain seq x y z
N SER A 1 12.58 48.07 19.95
CA SER A 1 11.53 47.12 19.51
C SER A 1 12.22 45.84 19.06
N PRO A 2 11.73 44.65 19.47
CA PRO A 2 12.31 43.39 19.00
C PRO A 2 12.04 43.25 17.48
N PRO A 3 12.92 42.53 16.74
CA PRO A 3 12.76 42.35 15.31
C PRO A 3 11.50 41.53 14.99
N PRO A 4 10.87 41.76 13.83
CA PRO A 4 9.70 41.00 13.41
C PRO A 4 10.07 39.51 13.24
N PRO A 5 9.16 38.58 13.58
CA PRO A 5 9.39 37.15 13.42
C PRO A 5 9.60 36.79 11.94
N PRO A 6 10.36 35.72 11.64
CA PRO A 6 10.62 35.30 10.28
C PRO A 6 9.31 34.91 9.55
N PRO A 7 9.24 35.10 8.21
CA PRO A 7 8.03 34.93 7.41
C PRO A 7 7.50 33.48 7.31
N PHE A 8 8.14 32.52 7.98
CA PHE A 8 7.73 31.11 8.01
C PHE A 8 6.84 30.73 9.21
N LEU A 9 6.54 31.67 10.10
CA LEU A 9 5.51 31.50 11.14
C LEU A 9 4.20 32.13 10.67
N LEU A 10 3.67 31.66 9.54
CA LEU A 10 2.25 31.78 9.30
C LEU A 10 1.53 30.99 10.42
N PRO A 11 0.53 31.55 11.11
CA PRO A 11 -0.33 30.74 11.96
C PRO A 11 -1.03 29.75 11.03
N CYS A 12 -0.64 28.47 11.09
CA CYS A 12 -1.40 27.42 10.42
C CYS A 12 -2.88 27.64 10.78
N PRO A 13 -3.79 27.73 9.80
CA PRO A 13 -5.22 27.67 10.09
C PRO A 13 -5.49 26.40 10.91
N PRO A 14 -6.57 26.30 11.70
CA PRO A 14 -6.84 25.14 12.54
C PRO A 14 -6.74 23.83 11.75
N ARG A 15 -5.55 23.24 11.85
CA ARG A 15 -5.10 21.86 11.72
C ARG A 15 -6.02 20.94 10.92
N ALA A 16 -5.88 20.91 9.59
CA ALA A 16 -6.30 19.78 8.78
C ALA A 16 -5.29 18.62 8.89
N GLY A 17 -5.08 18.12 10.11
CA GLY A 17 -4.24 16.95 10.35
C GLY A 17 -4.97 15.69 9.92
N ILE A 18 -4.32 14.84 9.14
CA ILE A 18 -4.84 13.52 8.78
C ILE A 18 -3.84 12.48 9.27
N VAL A 19 -4.32 11.48 10.01
CA VAL A 19 -3.54 10.32 10.45
C VAL A 19 -4.12 9.07 9.81
N PHE A 20 -3.30 8.37 9.02
CA PHE A 20 -3.65 7.08 8.43
C PHE A 20 -3.02 5.96 9.26
N ILE A 21 -3.85 5.06 9.75
CA ILE A 21 -3.46 3.90 10.56
C ILE A 21 -3.69 2.67 9.69
N ASP A 22 -2.61 2.09 9.17
CA ASP A 22 -2.71 0.87 8.38
C ASP A 22 -2.73 -0.38 9.26
N GLU A 23 -3.29 -1.46 8.72
CA GLU A 23 -3.34 -2.79 9.36
C GLU A 23 -3.90 -2.78 10.81
N ILE A 24 -4.93 -1.96 11.08
CA ILE A 24 -5.57 -1.89 12.41
C ILE A 24 -6.16 -3.23 12.84
N ASP A 25 -6.52 -4.09 11.90
CA ASP A 25 -7.01 -5.44 12.14
C ASP A 25 -5.96 -6.33 12.82
N LYS A 26 -4.66 -6.03 12.69
CA LYS A 26 -3.62 -6.74 13.44
C LYS A 26 -3.71 -6.51 14.94
N LEU A 27 -4.34 -5.42 15.38
CA LEU A 27 -4.49 -5.06 16.80
C LEU A 27 -5.65 -5.78 17.49
N CYS A 28 -6.63 -6.33 16.77
CA CYS A 28 -7.70 -7.11 17.42
C CYS A 28 -7.09 -8.32 18.14
N GLY A 29 -7.58 -8.67 19.32
CA GLY A 29 -7.14 -9.87 20.01
C GLY A 29 -7.39 -11.13 19.17
N SER A 30 -6.63 -12.20 19.41
CA SER A 30 -7.02 -13.51 18.90
C SER A 30 -8.21 -13.99 19.72
N SER A 31 -9.43 -13.79 19.22
CA SER A 31 -10.66 -14.33 19.79
C SER A 31 -10.76 -15.84 19.55
N SER A 32 -9.79 -16.59 20.08
CA SER A 32 -9.88 -18.05 20.26
C SER A 32 -10.06 -18.46 21.71
N ASP A 33 -10.35 -17.52 22.61
CA ASP A 33 -10.77 -17.82 23.98
C ASP A 33 -12.28 -17.62 24.07
N HIS A 34 -13.02 -18.72 23.91
CA HIS A 34 -14.34 -18.85 24.53
C HIS A 34 -14.24 -18.46 26.02
N PRO A 35 -15.26 -17.84 26.61
CA PRO A 35 -15.31 -17.63 28.05
C PRO A 35 -15.65 -18.96 28.73
N SER A 36 -14.71 -19.91 28.71
CA SER A 36 -14.72 -21.03 29.63
C SER A 36 -13.94 -20.60 30.86
N THR A 37 -14.67 -20.52 31.97
CA THR A 37 -14.18 -20.51 33.34
C THR A 37 -13.05 -21.54 33.53
N SER A 38 -11.80 -21.12 33.35
CA SER A 38 -10.66 -21.82 33.93
C SER A 38 -9.51 -20.84 34.21
N VAL A 39 -9.23 -20.69 35.50
CA VAL A 39 -7.96 -20.18 35.99
C VAL A 39 -6.89 -21.20 35.58
N THR A 40 -6.15 -20.94 34.51
CA THR A 40 -4.84 -21.55 34.29
C THR A 40 -3.86 -20.53 33.74
N THR A 41 -2.99 -20.12 34.65
CA THR A 41 -1.67 -19.51 34.43
C THR A 41 -0.91 -20.20 33.30
N GLY A 42 -0.53 -19.44 32.26
CA GLY A 42 0.53 -19.82 31.33
C GLY A 42 0.19 -19.60 29.85
N GLY A 43 0.62 -18.47 29.30
CA GLY A 43 0.77 -18.30 27.84
C GLY A 43 -0.17 -17.30 27.17
N SER A 44 -0.19 -16.02 27.59
CA SER A 44 -0.88 -14.98 26.82
C SER A 44 -0.17 -13.62 26.92
N SER A 45 0.88 -13.43 26.12
CA SER A 45 1.60 -12.16 26.00
C SER A 45 1.21 -11.37 24.75
N SER A 46 0.53 -11.99 23.78
CA SER A 46 0.19 -11.37 22.49
C SER A 46 -1.17 -10.65 22.53
N SER A 47 -2.20 -11.20 23.19
CA SER A 47 -3.53 -10.58 23.27
C SER A 47 -3.50 -9.26 24.05
N ASN A 48 -2.79 -9.23 25.18
CA ASN A 48 -2.65 -8.04 26.01
C ASN A 48 -1.90 -6.90 25.30
N LYS A 49 -1.02 -7.22 24.34
CA LYS A 49 -0.26 -6.21 23.59
C LYS A 49 -1.14 -5.49 22.57
N GLY A 50 -1.98 -6.22 21.83
CA GLY A 50 -2.89 -5.62 20.85
C GLY A 50 -3.93 -4.71 21.51
N GLU A 51 -4.53 -5.17 22.60
CA GLU A 51 -5.48 -4.37 23.37
C GLU A 51 -4.83 -3.14 23.99
N GLY A 52 -3.62 -3.26 24.54
CA GLY A 52 -2.85 -2.13 25.08
C GLY A 52 -2.63 -1.03 24.04
N VAL A 53 -2.23 -1.40 22.81
CA VAL A 53 -2.05 -0.44 21.72
C VAL A 53 -3.38 0.22 21.32
N GLN A 54 -4.51 -0.52 21.35
CA GLN A 54 -5.81 0.08 21.09
C GLN A 54 -6.22 1.12 22.16
N ARG A 55 -5.91 0.88 23.45
CA ARG A 55 -6.18 1.85 24.52
C ARG A 55 -5.32 3.11 24.41
N GLU A 56 -4.06 2.96 24.04
CA GLU A 56 -3.18 4.10 23.75
C GLU A 56 -3.70 4.89 22.55
N LEU A 57 -4.10 4.20 21.47
CA LEU A 57 -4.67 4.82 20.30
C LEU A 57 -5.98 5.55 20.61
N LEU A 58 -6.83 4.99 21.48
CA LEU A 58 -8.07 5.62 21.94
C LEU A 58 -7.77 7.01 22.51
N THR A 59 -6.74 7.14 23.36
CA THR A 59 -6.35 8.44 23.95
C THR A 59 -6.05 9.50 22.88
N LEU A 60 -5.47 9.12 21.74
CA LEU A 60 -5.20 10.03 20.61
C LEU A 60 -6.48 10.39 19.86
N VAL A 61 -7.34 9.41 19.58
CA VAL A 61 -8.57 9.58 18.81
C VAL A 61 -9.64 10.35 19.60
N GLU A 62 -9.65 10.24 20.94
CA GLU A 62 -10.57 10.97 21.81
C GLU A 62 -10.21 12.44 21.99
N GLY A 63 -8.95 12.81 21.71
CA GLY A 63 -8.45 14.17 21.89
C GLY A 63 -7.53 14.27 23.11
N CYS A 64 -6.24 14.47 22.87
CA CYS A 64 -5.27 14.74 23.92
C CYS A 64 -4.24 15.80 23.48
N ALA A 65 -3.52 16.35 24.46
CA ALA A 65 -2.43 17.29 24.23
C ALA A 65 -1.10 16.54 24.16
N VAL A 66 -0.52 16.44 22.97
CA VAL A 66 0.77 15.79 22.71
C VAL A 66 1.87 16.86 22.70
N PRO A 67 2.83 16.83 23.64
CA PRO A 67 3.97 17.74 23.62
C PRO A 67 4.91 17.41 22.46
N THR A 68 5.33 18.43 21.71
CA THR A 68 6.32 18.30 20.64
C THR A 68 7.42 19.34 20.79
N ARG A 69 8.51 19.20 20.02
CA ARG A 69 9.59 20.21 19.97
C ARG A 69 9.10 21.60 19.53
N TYR A 70 7.95 21.69 18.89
CA TYR A 70 7.35 22.93 18.37
C TYR A 70 6.17 23.43 19.23
N GLY A 71 5.99 22.87 20.42
CA GLY A 71 4.86 23.15 21.31
C GLY A 71 3.84 22.02 21.36
N SER A 72 2.74 22.25 22.07
CA SER A 72 1.71 21.24 22.29
C SER A 72 0.72 21.16 21.11
N ILE A 73 0.46 19.94 20.63
CA ILE A 73 -0.52 19.64 19.59
C ILE A 73 -1.73 18.96 20.23
N ARG A 74 -2.93 19.48 19.92
CA ARG A 74 -4.20 18.91 20.31
C ARG A 74 -4.76 18.05 19.18
N THR A 75 -5.19 16.83 19.50
CA THR A 75 -5.67 15.85 18.50
C THR A 75 -7.19 15.87 18.26
N ASP A 76 -7.93 16.74 18.98
CA ASP A 76 -9.41 16.82 18.99
C ASP A 76 -10.05 16.91 17.59
N PHE A 77 -9.35 17.51 16.62
CA PHE A 77 -9.85 17.74 15.25
C PHE A 77 -8.97 17.12 14.16
N ILE A 78 -8.17 16.11 14.52
CA ILE A 78 -7.42 15.32 13.54
C ILE A 78 -8.36 14.27 12.92
N LEU A 79 -8.35 14.17 11.59
CA LEU A 79 -9.06 13.10 10.89
C LEU A 79 -8.24 11.81 10.97
N PHE A 80 -8.80 10.79 11.61
CA PHE A 80 -8.22 9.45 11.64
C PHE A 80 -8.86 8.57 10.57
N ILE A 81 -8.04 7.96 9.74
CA ILE A 81 -8.44 6.94 8.76
C ILE A 81 -7.74 5.65 9.15
N ALA A 82 -8.51 4.64 9.54
CA ALA A 82 -7.96 3.32 9.82
C ALA A 82 -8.28 2.36 8.66
N SER A 83 -7.29 1.56 8.30
CA SER A 83 -7.36 0.55 7.24
C SER A 83 -7.02 -0.82 7.82
N GLY A 84 -7.61 -1.87 7.26
CA GLY A 84 -7.35 -3.25 7.63
C GLY A 84 -7.97 -4.20 6.61
N ALA A 85 -7.34 -5.36 6.41
CA ALA A 85 -7.84 -6.36 5.47
C ALA A 85 -9.00 -7.17 6.06
N PHE A 86 -9.00 -7.36 7.38
CA PHE A 86 -10.07 -8.05 8.12
C PHE A 86 -10.42 -9.44 7.55
N HIS A 87 -9.40 -10.20 7.12
CA HIS A 87 -9.60 -11.53 6.53
C HIS A 87 -10.11 -12.57 7.55
N ASN A 88 -9.52 -12.59 8.75
CA ASN A 88 -9.83 -13.55 9.82
C ASN A 88 -10.37 -12.87 11.09
N LYS A 89 -10.62 -11.57 11.00
CA LYS A 89 -11.01 -10.70 12.11
C LYS A 89 -12.08 -9.76 11.58
N SER A 90 -12.91 -9.26 12.47
CA SER A 90 -13.98 -8.33 12.18
C SER A 90 -13.72 -6.99 12.85
N PRO A 91 -14.26 -5.87 12.32
CA PRO A 91 -14.24 -4.59 13.02
C PRO A 91 -14.89 -4.64 14.41
N SER A 92 -15.79 -5.61 14.66
CA SER A 92 -16.37 -5.87 15.97
C SER A 92 -15.40 -6.48 16.99
N ASP A 93 -14.24 -7.00 16.56
CA ASP A 93 -13.19 -7.51 17.46
C ASP A 93 -12.27 -6.40 18.02
N LEU A 94 -12.49 -5.14 17.62
CA LEU A 94 -11.85 -3.97 18.24
C LEU A 94 -12.54 -3.62 19.57
N LEU A 95 -11.87 -2.89 20.45
CA LEU A 95 -12.47 -2.37 21.68
C LEU A 95 -13.76 -1.58 21.37
N PRO A 96 -14.86 -1.78 22.12
CA PRO A 96 -16.13 -1.09 21.88
C PRO A 96 -15.99 0.44 21.82
N GLU A 97 -15.12 1.00 22.66
CA GLU A 97 -14.81 2.43 22.71
C GLU A 97 -14.16 2.91 21.41
N LEU A 98 -13.22 2.13 20.88
CA LEU A 98 -12.53 2.44 19.63
C LEU A 98 -13.49 2.31 18.44
N GLN A 99 -14.38 1.31 18.44
CA GLN A 99 -15.43 1.18 17.43
C GLN A 99 -16.34 2.41 17.37
N GLY A 100 -16.69 2.98 18.53
CA GLY A 100 -17.48 4.21 18.62
C GLY A 100 -16.80 5.44 18.00
N ARG A 101 -15.47 5.44 17.89
CA ARG A 101 -14.69 6.52 17.29
C ARG A 101 -14.44 6.37 15.78
N PHE A 102 -14.79 5.23 15.20
CA PHE A 102 -14.80 5.01 13.74
C PHE A 102 -16.24 4.77 13.23
N PRO A 103 -17.11 5.81 13.24
CA PRO A 103 -18.51 5.67 12.86
C PRO A 103 -18.72 5.46 11.36
N VAL A 104 -17.82 6.01 10.52
CA VAL A 104 -17.88 5.86 9.07
C VAL A 104 -17.12 4.60 8.69
N ARG A 105 -17.83 3.63 8.10
CA ARG A 105 -17.27 2.37 7.62
C ARG A 105 -17.45 2.28 6.12
N VAL A 106 -16.38 1.95 5.41
CA VAL A 106 -16.39 1.75 3.96
C VAL A 106 -15.63 0.47 3.63
N THR A 107 -16.15 -0.30 2.69
CA THR A 107 -15.48 -1.50 2.17
C THR A 107 -15.03 -1.23 0.76
N LEU A 108 -13.74 -1.44 0.49
CA LEU A 108 -13.15 -1.32 -0.84
C LEU A 108 -13.31 -2.64 -1.60
N GLN A 109 -13.54 -2.55 -2.91
CA GLN A 109 -13.66 -3.73 -3.77
C GLN A 109 -12.28 -4.18 -4.28
N PRO A 110 -12.05 -5.49 -4.46
CA PRO A 110 -10.86 -5.99 -5.14
C PRO A 110 -10.75 -5.45 -6.57
N LEU A 111 -9.51 -5.23 -7.02
CA LEU A 111 -9.24 -4.67 -8.34
C LEU A 111 -9.47 -5.69 -9.46
N LYS A 112 -10.20 -5.28 -10.49
CA LYS A 112 -10.39 -6.04 -11.73
C LYS A 112 -9.29 -5.73 -12.74
N LYS A 113 -9.25 -6.49 -13.84
CA LYS A 113 -8.27 -6.29 -14.91
C LYS A 113 -8.40 -4.88 -15.49
N GLU A 114 -9.63 -4.43 -15.67
CA GLU A 114 -9.97 -3.12 -16.22
C GLU A 114 -9.47 -2.00 -15.31
N ASP A 115 -9.58 -2.17 -13.99
CA ASP A 115 -9.06 -1.22 -13.00
C ASP A 115 -7.53 -1.14 -13.07
N LEU A 116 -6.85 -2.29 -13.23
CA LEU A 116 -5.40 -2.36 -13.37
C LEU A 116 -4.91 -1.70 -14.66
N ILE A 117 -5.62 -1.90 -15.79
CA ILE A 117 -5.36 -1.19 -17.04
C ILE A 117 -5.48 0.31 -16.82
N GLN A 118 -6.56 0.75 -16.18
CA GLN A 118 -6.80 2.17 -15.89
C GLN A 118 -5.70 2.75 -14.97
N ILE A 119 -5.19 1.99 -14.00
CA ILE A 119 -4.07 2.41 -13.14
C ILE A 119 -2.78 2.60 -13.95
N LEU A 120 -2.50 1.71 -14.91
CA LEU A 120 -1.34 1.82 -15.79
C LEU A 120 -1.49 2.94 -16.81
N SER A 121 -2.67 3.12 -17.41
CA SER A 121 -2.90 4.07 -18.50
C SER A 121 -3.25 5.48 -18.02
N THR A 122 -3.98 5.59 -16.91
CA THR A 122 -4.64 6.83 -16.50
C THR A 122 -4.14 7.28 -15.13
N LYS A 123 -2.99 7.97 -15.07
CA LYS A 123 -2.65 8.95 -14.02
C LYS A 123 -1.63 9.96 -14.54
N LYS A 124 -1.75 11.22 -14.12
CA LYS A 124 -0.60 12.14 -14.08
C LYS A 124 0.45 11.46 -13.20
N PHE A 125 1.62 11.12 -13.75
CA PHE A 125 2.68 10.34 -13.10
C PHE A 125 2.35 8.85 -12.86
N ASN A 126 1.82 8.14 -13.86
CA ASN A 126 1.76 6.68 -13.82
C ASN A 126 3.18 6.06 -13.92
N LEU A 127 3.30 4.80 -13.49
CA LEU A 127 4.57 4.06 -13.46
C LEU A 127 5.24 3.98 -14.83
N LEU A 128 4.43 3.84 -15.87
CA LEU A 128 4.90 3.79 -17.26
C LEU A 128 5.66 5.05 -17.65
N VAL A 129 5.09 6.23 -17.39
CA VAL A 129 5.73 7.51 -17.69
C VAL A 129 7.05 7.66 -16.94
N GLN A 130 7.10 7.27 -15.66
CA GLN A 130 8.33 7.33 -14.88
C GLN A 130 9.42 6.44 -15.48
N THR A 131 9.09 5.21 -15.86
CA THR A 131 10.08 4.29 -16.43
C THR A 131 10.53 4.70 -17.83
N VAL A 132 9.62 5.20 -18.67
CA VAL A 132 9.98 5.78 -19.98
C VAL A 132 10.94 6.95 -19.81
N GLN A 133 10.68 7.85 -18.84
CA GLN A 133 11.56 8.99 -18.57
C GLN A 133 12.94 8.56 -18.04
N LEU A 134 13.01 7.53 -17.19
CA LEU A 134 14.28 6.96 -16.72
C LEU A 134 15.08 6.34 -17.87
N LEU A 135 14.44 5.62 -18.79
CA LEU A 135 15.14 5.04 -19.94
C LEU A 135 15.55 6.12 -20.96
N ALA A 136 14.79 7.21 -21.05
CA ALA A 136 15.13 8.36 -21.86
C ALA A 136 16.42 9.07 -21.39
N THR A 137 16.78 9.02 -20.09
CA THR A 137 18.06 9.57 -19.63
C THR A 137 19.27 8.80 -20.19
N GLU A 138 19.09 7.51 -20.47
CA GLU A 138 20.07 6.67 -21.17
C GLU A 138 19.97 6.78 -22.71
N GLY A 139 19.05 7.62 -23.20
CA GLY A 139 18.79 7.84 -24.62
C GLY A 139 18.05 6.71 -25.31
N VAL A 140 17.27 5.91 -24.58
CA VAL A 140 16.38 4.87 -25.14
C VAL A 140 14.95 5.38 -25.15
N GLU A 141 14.31 5.39 -26.31
CA GLU A 141 12.88 5.73 -26.43
C GLU A 141 12.05 4.46 -26.22
N VAL A 142 11.07 4.50 -25.32
CA VAL A 142 10.19 3.36 -25.03
C VAL A 142 8.74 3.75 -25.22
N GLU A 143 8.02 2.94 -25.97
CA GLU A 143 6.60 3.14 -26.25
C GLU A 143 5.81 1.91 -25.81
N PHE A 144 4.79 2.10 -24.98
CA PHE A 144 3.87 1.05 -24.58
C PHE A 144 2.62 1.11 -25.43
N THR A 145 2.30 -0.02 -26.06
CA THR A 145 1.05 -0.18 -26.79
C THR A 145 -0.07 -0.60 -25.84
N ASP A 146 -1.32 -0.32 -26.22
CA ASP A 146 -2.49 -0.70 -25.41
C ASP A 146 -2.54 -2.21 -25.14
N CYS A 147 -2.22 -3.03 -26.14
CA CYS A 147 -2.17 -4.49 -25.96
C CYS A 147 -1.04 -4.94 -25.02
N GLY A 148 0.10 -4.24 -24.99
CA GLY A 148 1.17 -4.48 -24.00
C GLY A 148 0.71 -4.14 -22.58
N VAL A 149 0.00 -3.02 -22.40
CA VAL A 149 -0.59 -2.62 -21.11
C VAL A 149 -1.62 -3.64 -20.63
N GLU A 150 -2.50 -4.09 -21.51
CA GLU A 150 -3.48 -5.13 -21.20
C GLU A 150 -2.85 -6.46 -20.81
N ALA A 151 -1.78 -6.87 -21.49
CA ALA A 151 -1.04 -8.09 -21.19
C ALA A 151 -0.41 -8.03 -19.78
N MET A 152 0.21 -6.90 -19.42
CA MET A 152 0.77 -6.69 -18.08
C MET A 152 -0.31 -6.71 -17.00
N ALA A 153 -1.45 -6.03 -17.24
CA ALA A 153 -2.57 -6.02 -16.31
C ALA A 153 -3.20 -7.42 -16.13
N ALA A 154 -3.35 -8.17 -17.22
CA ALA A 154 -3.85 -9.55 -17.17
C ALA A 154 -2.92 -10.46 -16.37
N PHE A 155 -1.61 -10.34 -16.57
CA PHE A 155 -0.62 -11.12 -15.82
C PHE A 155 -0.60 -10.75 -14.33
N ALA A 156 -0.66 -9.46 -14.00
CA ALA A 156 -0.76 -9.01 -12.60
C ALA A 156 -2.01 -9.56 -11.91
N GLN A 157 -3.16 -9.55 -12.59
CA GLN A 157 -4.39 -10.14 -12.05
C GLN A 157 -4.25 -11.66 -11.85
N LEU A 158 -3.63 -12.37 -12.79
CA LEU A 158 -3.40 -13.81 -12.69
C LEU A 158 -2.54 -14.15 -11.46
N ILE A 159 -1.46 -13.39 -11.21
CA ILE A 159 -0.62 -13.60 -10.02
C ILE A 159 -1.42 -13.32 -8.75
N ASN A 160 -2.18 -12.22 -8.69
CA ASN A 160 -2.98 -11.91 -7.51
C ASN A 160 -4.03 -12.99 -7.20
N ARG A 161 -4.54 -13.71 -8.21
CA ARG A 161 -5.48 -14.84 -8.01
C ARG A 161 -4.81 -16.14 -7.60
N THR A 162 -3.62 -16.41 -8.14
CA THR A 162 -2.90 -17.68 -7.92
C THR A 162 -1.99 -17.65 -6.71
N GLN A 163 -1.60 -16.46 -6.26
CA GLN A 163 -0.72 -16.22 -5.12
C GLN A 163 -1.40 -15.29 -4.10
N GLN A 164 -0.60 -14.57 -3.30
CA GLN A 164 -1.11 -13.55 -2.40
C GLN A 164 -1.54 -12.32 -3.20
N ASP A 165 -2.80 -11.91 -3.07
CA ASP A 165 -3.27 -10.66 -3.65
C ASP A 165 -2.63 -9.47 -2.91
N VAL A 166 -1.80 -8.71 -3.61
CA VAL A 166 -1.18 -7.47 -3.13
C VAL A 166 -1.76 -6.24 -3.81
N GLY A 167 -2.88 -6.42 -4.54
CA GLY A 167 -3.59 -5.39 -5.27
C GLY A 167 -2.75 -4.78 -6.40
N ALA A 168 -2.88 -3.45 -6.57
CA ALA A 168 -2.19 -2.70 -7.61
C ALA A 168 -0.66 -2.71 -7.47
N ARG A 169 -0.12 -3.01 -6.27
CA ARG A 169 1.35 -3.07 -6.04
C ARG A 169 2.02 -4.08 -6.98
N ARG A 170 1.30 -5.14 -7.37
CA ARG A 170 1.75 -6.17 -8.32
C ARG A 170 2.20 -5.59 -9.66
N LEU A 171 1.59 -4.48 -10.10
CA LEU A 171 1.93 -3.83 -11.36
C LEU A 171 3.38 -3.34 -11.37
N ASN A 172 3.94 -2.91 -10.23
CA ASN A 172 5.35 -2.51 -10.14
C ASN A 172 6.27 -3.68 -10.48
N THR A 173 6.05 -4.83 -9.84
CA THR A 173 6.92 -5.98 -10.03
C THR A 173 6.83 -6.55 -11.44
N VAL A 174 5.61 -6.60 -12.00
CA VAL A 174 5.40 -6.98 -13.40
C VAL A 174 6.12 -6.01 -14.35
N MET A 175 5.99 -4.70 -14.13
CA MET A 175 6.65 -3.68 -14.95
C MET A 175 8.17 -3.81 -14.93
N HIS A 176 8.75 -3.88 -13.73
CA HIS A 176 10.19 -4.01 -13.55
C HIS A 176 10.72 -5.26 -14.24
N ARG A 177 9.99 -6.38 -14.14
CA ARG A 177 10.40 -7.63 -14.78
C ARG A 177 10.34 -7.55 -16.31
N VAL A 178 9.29 -6.96 -16.87
CA VAL A 178 9.17 -6.78 -18.33
C VAL A 178 10.32 -5.93 -18.87
N LEU A 179 10.78 -4.95 -18.11
CA LEU A 179 11.78 -3.98 -18.54
C LEU A 179 13.20 -4.26 -18.04
N GLU A 180 13.42 -5.31 -17.26
CA GLU A 180 14.71 -5.60 -16.60
C GLU A 180 15.87 -5.66 -17.59
N ASP A 181 15.75 -6.50 -18.62
CA ASP A 181 16.75 -6.63 -19.67
C ASP A 181 16.96 -5.34 -20.46
N LEU A 182 15.88 -4.59 -20.68
CA LEU A 182 15.94 -3.32 -21.39
C LEU A 182 16.70 -2.29 -20.58
N SER A 183 16.42 -2.22 -19.27
CA SER A 183 17.10 -1.35 -18.32
C SER A 183 18.57 -1.72 -18.17
N TYR A 184 18.91 -3.01 -18.14
CA TYR A 184 20.29 -3.49 -18.08
C TYR A 184 21.07 -3.15 -19.37
N ALA A 185 20.43 -3.31 -20.53
CA ALA A 185 21.04 -3.03 -21.83
C ALA A 185 20.98 -1.55 -22.23
N ALA A 186 20.26 -0.69 -21.49
CA ALA A 186 19.96 0.68 -21.88
C ALA A 186 21.20 1.52 -22.27
N PRO A 187 22.33 1.49 -21.53
CA PRO A 187 23.52 2.25 -21.90
C PRO A 187 24.12 1.83 -23.25
N ARG A 188 23.90 0.58 -23.68
CA ARG A 188 24.37 0.02 -24.96
C ARG A 188 23.37 0.21 -26.09
N ARG A 189 22.15 0.65 -25.81
CA ARG A 189 21.04 0.81 -26.76
C ARG A 189 20.67 2.26 -27.02
N ARG A 190 21.57 3.20 -26.70
CA ARG A 190 21.37 4.63 -26.93
C ARG A 190 20.97 4.92 -28.38
N GLY A 191 19.91 5.71 -28.56
CA GLY A 191 19.34 6.07 -29.85
C GLY A 191 18.34 5.06 -30.42
N GLN A 192 18.07 3.95 -29.72
CA GLN A 192 17.06 2.99 -30.14
C GLN A 192 15.68 3.33 -29.62
N LYS A 193 14.67 2.99 -30.42
CA LYS A 193 13.26 2.98 -30.02
C LYS A 193 12.80 1.54 -29.80
N VAL A 194 12.20 1.29 -28.64
CA VAL A 194 11.68 -0.03 -28.24
C VAL A 194 10.18 0.07 -28.03
N VAL A 195 9.44 -0.77 -28.74
CA VAL A 195 7.98 -0.88 -28.60
C VAL A 195 7.68 -2.08 -27.71
N VAL A 196 6.92 -1.85 -26.64
CA VAL A 196 6.45 -2.87 -25.70
C VAL A 196 5.02 -3.24 -26.10
N ASP A 197 4.89 -4.35 -26.80
CA ASP A 197 3.64 -4.96 -27.22
C ASP A 197 3.29 -6.22 -26.41
N ALA A 198 2.12 -6.81 -26.69
CA ALA A 198 1.69 -8.03 -26.01
C ALA A 198 2.71 -9.17 -26.17
N THR A 199 3.30 -9.34 -27.35
CA THR A 199 4.30 -10.40 -27.62
C THR A 199 5.59 -10.18 -26.84
N PHE A 200 6.06 -8.94 -26.73
CA PHE A 200 7.20 -8.56 -25.90
C PHE A 200 6.94 -8.93 -24.44
N VAL A 201 5.77 -8.52 -23.90
CA VAL A 201 5.37 -8.80 -22.51
C VAL A 201 5.27 -10.30 -22.28
N GLU A 202 4.58 -11.05 -23.15
CA GLU A 202 4.45 -12.50 -23.04
C GLU A 202 5.80 -13.20 -23.09
N ASN A 203 6.72 -12.82 -23.99
CA ASN A 203 8.02 -13.46 -24.09
C ASN A 203 8.87 -13.23 -22.84
N ARG A 204 8.77 -12.04 -22.22
CA ARG A 204 9.46 -11.74 -20.95
C ARG A 204 8.87 -12.48 -19.76
N LEU A 205 7.57 -12.73 -19.78
CA LEU A 205 6.85 -13.36 -18.68
C LEU A 205 6.71 -14.88 -18.83
N LYS A 206 6.92 -15.44 -20.04
CA LYS A 206 6.93 -16.89 -20.33
C LYS A 206 8.00 -17.64 -19.54
N GLU A 207 9.14 -17.02 -19.29
CA GLU A 207 10.19 -17.60 -18.44
C GLU A 207 9.74 -17.75 -16.97
N PHE A 208 8.70 -17.01 -16.57
CA PHE A 208 8.10 -17.01 -15.24
C PHE A 208 6.79 -17.83 -15.18
N ASP A 209 6.76 -18.94 -15.93
CA ASP A 209 5.63 -19.87 -15.98
C ASP A 209 5.19 -20.29 -14.56
N LEU A 210 4.08 -19.70 -14.09
CA LEU A 210 3.51 -19.87 -12.75
C LEU A 210 3.12 -21.33 -12.45
N THR A 211 3.11 -22.19 -13.48
CA THR A 211 2.77 -23.61 -13.40
C THR A 211 3.97 -24.49 -13.04
N LYS A 212 5.21 -24.02 -13.24
CA LYS A 212 6.42 -24.73 -12.82
C LYS A 212 6.80 -24.26 -11.42
N GLN A 213 6.38 -25.05 -10.43
CA GLN A 213 6.75 -24.91 -9.03
C GLN A 213 8.26 -24.70 -8.86
N ASP A 214 8.66 -23.56 -8.31
CA ASP A 214 9.57 -23.50 -7.17
C ASP A 214 9.68 -22.05 -6.71
N ASN A 215 9.35 -21.81 -5.43
CA ASN A 215 9.72 -20.73 -4.50
C ASN A 215 10.13 -19.31 -4.97
N LEU A 216 10.72 -19.10 -6.15
CA LEU A 216 11.16 -17.81 -6.71
C LEU A 216 10.03 -16.79 -6.90
N SER A 217 8.85 -17.20 -7.36
CA SER A 217 7.76 -16.24 -7.61
C SER A 217 7.24 -15.58 -6.33
N ARG A 218 7.36 -16.23 -5.16
CA ARG A 218 7.06 -15.62 -3.85
C ARG A 218 8.13 -14.65 -3.34
N TYR A 219 9.37 -14.74 -3.84
CA TYR A 219 10.48 -13.88 -3.43
C TYR A 219 10.74 -12.72 -4.41
N ILE A 220 10.34 -12.88 -5.67
CA ILE A 220 10.67 -11.96 -6.75
C ILE A 220 9.46 -11.13 -7.20
N LEU A 221 8.23 -11.64 -7.06
CA LEU A 221 7.02 -10.97 -7.56
C LEU A 221 6.11 -10.45 -6.46
#